data_AF-A0A1A5X175-F1
#
_entry.id   AF-A0A1A5X175-F1
#
_cell.length_a   1.000
_cell.length_b   1.000
_cell.length_c   1.000
_cell.angle_alpha   90.00
_cell.angle_beta   90.00
_cell.angle_gamma   90.00
#
_symmetry.space_group_name_H-M   'P 1'
#
loop_
_entity.id
_entity.type
_entity.pdbx_description
1 polymer ?
#
loop_
_entity_poly.entity_id
_entity_poly.type
_entity_poly.pdbx_seq_one_letter_code
_entity_poly.pdbx_strand_id
1 'polypeptide(L)'
;MNIHYRNDAPQFDGANLLMHFVAEVDGELLDCAITAEALEDHFGAESALEGPLQDAYARGRARIRTVCSEAIEQTGGSVVLHSGRFRMSD
;
A
#
# COMPACT_ATOMS: atom_id res chain seq x y z
N MET A 1 -17.61 -2.35 -5.36
CA MET A 1 -16.65 -2.21 -6.49
C MET A 1 -15.99 -3.55 -6.72
N ASN A 2 -15.66 -3.91 -7.96
CA ASN A 2 -14.85 -5.08 -8.25
C ASN A 2 -13.37 -4.67 -8.23
N ILE A 3 -12.67 -4.98 -7.14
CA ILE A 3 -11.27 -4.57 -6.93
C ILE A 3 -10.36 -5.78 -7.08
N HIS A 4 -9.43 -5.71 -8.03
CA HIS A 4 -8.32 -6.66 -8.21
C HIS A 4 -7.00 -5.95 -7.97
N TYR A 5 -5.97 -6.67 -7.55
CA TYR A 5 -4.64 -6.10 -7.41
C TYR A 5 -3.68 -6.76 -8.37
N ARG A 6 -2.91 -5.95 -9.09
CA ARG A 6 -1.82 -6.47 -9.92
C ARG A 6 -0.77 -7.14 -9.03
N ASN A 7 -0.19 -8.21 -9.54
CA ASN A 7 0.86 -8.97 -8.85
C ASN A 7 2.27 -8.51 -9.24
N ASP A 8 2.37 -7.40 -9.97
CA ASP A 8 3.64 -6.74 -10.25
C ASP A 8 4.36 -6.35 -8.94
N ALA A 9 5.68 -6.21 -9.04
CA ALA A 9 6.49 -5.70 -7.93
C ALA A 9 6.09 -4.25 -7.62
N PRO A 10 5.97 -3.87 -6.35
CA PRO A 10 5.70 -2.48 -6.00
C PRO A 10 6.91 -1.60 -6.34
N GLN A 11 6.67 -0.33 -6.66
CA GLN A 11 7.73 0.61 -7.05
C GLN A 11 8.02 1.60 -5.92
N PHE A 12 9.28 1.77 -5.56
CA PHE A 12 9.66 2.73 -4.53
C PHE A 12 9.93 4.11 -5.13
N ASP A 13 9.18 5.10 -4.68
CA ASP A 13 9.47 6.51 -4.89
C ASP A 13 10.26 7.04 -3.69
N GLY A 14 11.58 7.06 -3.83
CA GLY A 14 12.48 7.56 -2.79
C GLY A 14 12.41 9.07 -2.55
N ALA A 15 11.83 9.86 -3.46
CA ALA A 15 11.70 11.30 -3.27
C ALA A 15 10.54 11.62 -2.30
N ASN A 16 9.46 10.83 -2.35
CA ASN A 16 8.30 10.99 -1.48
C ASN A 16 8.21 9.93 -0.36
N LEU A 17 9.13 8.97 -0.34
CA LEU A 17 9.14 7.83 0.59
C LEU A 17 7.84 7.01 0.51
N LEU A 18 7.41 6.71 -0.71
CA LEU A 18 6.20 5.96 -1.01
C LEU A 18 6.52 4.65 -1.72
N MET A 19 5.78 3.59 -1.39
CA MET A 19 5.80 2.32 -2.09
C MET A 19 4.49 2.18 -2.89
N HIS A 20 4.59 2.30 -4.21
CA HIS A 20 3.49 2.30 -5.17
C HIS A 20 3.08 0.89 -5.58
N PHE A 21 1.78 0.68 -5.72
CA PHE A 21 1.18 -0.57 -6.19
C PHE A 21 -0.16 -0.31 -6.87
N VAL A 22 -0.51 -1.18 -7.82
CA VAL A 22 -1.69 -0.95 -8.67
C VAL A 22 -2.88 -1.79 -8.24
N ALA A 23 -4.01 -1.10 -8.01
CA ALA A 23 -5.34 -1.70 -7.96
C ALA A 23 -6.02 -1.52 -9.33
N GLU A 24 -6.82 -2.49 -9.74
CA GLU A 24 -7.75 -2.40 -10.87
C GLU A 24 -9.16 -2.41 -10.30
N VAL A 25 -9.91 -1.34 -10.54
CA VAL A 25 -11.24 -1.10 -9.98
C VAL A 25 -12.22 -0.94 -11.13
N ASP A 26 -13.13 -1.90 -11.27
CA ASP A 26 -14.13 -1.90 -12.35
C ASP A 26 -13.51 -1.68 -13.76
N GLY A 27 -12.27 -2.16 -13.96
CA GLY A 27 -11.50 -2.06 -15.21
C GLY A 27 -10.58 -0.84 -15.32
N GLU A 28 -10.59 0.06 -14.34
CA GLU A 28 -9.70 1.23 -14.28
C GLU A 28 -8.49 0.99 -13.37
N LEU A 29 -7.30 1.42 -13.78
CA LEU A 29 -6.08 1.28 -13.00
C LEU A 29 -5.91 2.48 -12.04
N LEU A 30 -5.80 2.18 -10.75
CA LEU A 30 -5.48 3.15 -9.70
C LEU A 30 -4.07 2.90 -9.18
N ASP A 31 -3.23 3.93 -9.22
CA ASP A 31 -1.91 3.95 -8.59
C ASP A 31 -2.06 4.32 -7.10
N CYS A 32 -2.07 3.30 -6.25
CA CYS A 32 -2.13 3.47 -4.81
C CYS A 32 -0.73 3.41 -4.21
N ALA A 33 -0.54 3.98 -3.03
CA ALA A 33 0.73 3.93 -2.34
C ALA A 33 0.58 3.62 -0.85
N ILE A 34 1.65 3.14 -0.24
CA ILE A 34 1.82 3.07 1.22
C ILE A 34 3.10 3.82 1.60
N THR A 35 3.05 4.61 2.67
CA THR A 35 4.22 5.35 3.17
C THR A 35 5.29 4.41 3.74
N ALA A 36 6.56 4.79 3.63
CA ALA A 36 7.66 4.09 4.30
C ALA A 36 7.42 3.98 5.82
N GLU A 37 6.97 5.06 6.46
CA GLU A 37 6.59 5.08 7.89
C GLU A 37 5.60 3.96 8.24
N ALA A 38 4.54 3.78 7.44
CA ALA A 38 3.57 2.71 7.69
C ALA A 38 4.19 1.31 7.55
N LEU A 39 5.10 1.12 6.58
CA LEU A 39 5.84 -0.13 6.39
C LEU A 39 6.77 -0.45 7.56
N GLU A 40 7.42 0.56 8.13
CA GLU A 40 8.26 0.45 9.33
C GLU A 40 7.40 0.11 10.55
N ASP A 41 6.39 0.94 10.84
CA ASP A 41 5.54 0.82 12.04
C ASP A 41 4.76 -0.50 12.11
N HIS A 42 4.24 -0.98 10.97
CA HIS A 42 3.22 -2.04 10.95
C HIS A 42 3.62 -3.32 10.24
N PHE A 43 4.67 -3.27 9.40
CA PHE A 43 5.05 -4.38 8.53
C PHE A 43 6.53 -4.79 8.70
N GLY A 44 7.23 -4.15 9.64
CA GLY A 44 8.57 -4.50 10.08
C GLY A 44 9.64 -4.19 9.03
N ALA A 45 9.50 -3.12 8.26
CA ALA A 45 10.62 -2.63 7.48
C ALA A 45 11.75 -2.19 8.42
N GLU A 46 12.97 -2.68 8.17
CA GLU A 46 14.13 -2.40 9.02
C GLU A 46 14.72 -1.00 8.77
N SER A 47 14.38 -0.39 7.63
CA SER A 47 14.73 1.00 7.28
C SER A 47 13.87 1.48 6.10
N ALA A 48 13.86 2.80 5.88
CA ALA A 48 13.25 3.45 4.72
C ALA A 48 14.04 3.28 3.39
N LEU A 49 14.78 2.19 3.23
CA LEU A 49 15.46 1.83 1.98
C LEU A 49 14.59 0.89 1.14
N GLU A 50 14.73 0.92 -0.18
CA GLU A 50 13.88 0.18 -1.12
C GLU A 50 13.74 -1.31 -0.77
N GLY A 51 14.85 -2.02 -0.56
CA GLY A 51 14.83 -3.47 -0.29
C GLY A 51 14.00 -3.83 0.96
N PRO A 52 14.36 -3.31 2.16
CA PRO A 52 13.58 -3.55 3.37
C PRO A 52 12.10 -3.16 3.25
N LEU A 53 11.77 -2.09 2.53
CA LEU A 53 10.39 -1.68 2.27
C LEU A 53 9.65 -2.65 1.35
N GLN A 54 10.30 -3.15 0.29
CA GLN A 54 9.73 -4.17 -0.60
C GLN A 54 9.46 -5.48 0.16
N ASP A 55 10.39 -5.90 1.02
CA ASP A 55 10.23 -7.09 1.85
C ASP A 55 9.07 -6.93 2.85
N ALA A 56 8.96 -5.77 3.50
CA ALA A 56 7.85 -5.45 4.40
C ALA A 56 6.50 -5.43 3.65
N TYR A 57 6.45 -4.81 2.47
CA TYR A 57 5.27 -4.82 1.63
C TYR A 57 4.87 -6.26 1.24
N ALA A 58 5.84 -7.10 0.88
CA ALA A 58 5.59 -8.49 0.50
C ALA A 58 4.98 -9.29 1.66
N ARG A 59 5.52 -9.15 2.88
CA ARG A 59 4.97 -9.78 4.10
C ARG A 59 3.57 -9.26 4.44
N GLY A 60 3.35 -7.96 4.28
CA GLY A 60 2.10 -7.27 4.63
C GLY A 60 1.01 -7.30 3.56
N ARG A 61 1.29 -7.85 2.37
CA ARG A 61 0.50 -7.65 1.14
C ARG A 61 -1.00 -7.89 1.31
N ALA A 62 -1.40 -8.92 2.06
CA ALA A 62 -2.80 -9.21 2.30
C ALA A 62 -3.50 -8.09 3.08
N ARG A 63 -2.94 -7.69 4.23
CA ARG A 63 -3.49 -6.63 5.10
C ARG A 63 -3.47 -5.27 4.41
N ILE A 64 -2.40 -4.95 3.69
CA ILE A 64 -2.28 -3.71 2.89
C ILE A 64 -3.41 -3.63 1.87
N ARG A 65 -3.65 -4.71 1.11
CA ARG A 65 -4.71 -4.77 0.10
C ARG A 65 -6.11 -4.66 0.72
N THR A 66 -6.37 -5.30 1.86
CA THR A 66 -7.65 -5.14 2.58
C THR A 66 -7.92 -3.68 2.93
N VAL A 67 -6.97 -3.04 3.62
CA VAL A 67 -7.10 -1.63 4.06
C VAL A 67 -7.17 -0.67 2.86
N CYS A 68 -6.47 -0.98 1.78
CA CYS A 68 -6.54 -0.24 0.52
C CYS A 68 -7.93 -0.34 -0.12
N SER A 69 -8.53 -1.52 -0.19
CA SER A 69 -9.87 -1.71 -0.74
C SER A 69 -10.91 -0.91 0.04
N GLU A 70 -10.87 -0.97 1.37
CA GLU A 70 -11.76 -0.16 2.23
C GLU A 70 -11.57 1.35 1.99
N ALA A 71 -10.34 1.80 1.74
CA ALA A 71 -10.05 3.21 1.45
C ALA A 71 -10.54 3.64 0.07
N ILE A 72 -10.38 2.79 -0.95
CA ILE A 72 -10.91 3.02 -2.29
C ILE A 72 -12.44 3.12 -2.23
N GLU A 73 -13.09 2.22 -1.51
CA GLU A 73 -14.56 2.25 -1.35
C GLU A 73 -15.06 3.53 -0.67
N GLN A 74 -14.29 4.11 0.25
CA GLN A 74 -14.62 5.36 0.94
C GLN A 74 -14.36 6.61 0.10
N THR A 75 -13.33 6.58 -0.75
CA THR A 75 -12.82 7.77 -1.47
C THR A 75 -13.18 7.81 -2.95
N GLY A 76 -13.44 6.65 -3.56
CA GLY A 76 -13.71 6.49 -4.98
C GLY A 76 -12.49 6.62 -5.89
N GLY A 77 -11.26 6.56 -5.37
CA GLY A 77 -10.05 6.75 -6.18
C GLY A 77 -8.77 6.20 -5.55
N SER A 78 -7.64 6.56 -6.14
CA SER A 78 -6.30 6.20 -5.64
C SER A 78 -6.08 6.70 -4.21
N VAL A 79 -5.38 5.91 -3.40
CA VAL A 79 -5.15 6.22 -1.98
C VAL A 79 -3.68 6.12 -1.61
N VAL A 80 -3.27 6.95 -0.64
CA VAL A 80 -2.00 6.78 0.08
C VAL A 80 -2.31 6.28 1.49
N LEU A 81 -1.76 5.12 1.83
CA LEU A 81 -1.95 4.48 3.13
C LEU A 81 -0.88 4.99 4.10
N HIS A 82 -1.34 5.66 5.16
CA HIS A 82 -0.52 6.16 6.26
C HIS A 82 -0.62 5.25 7.50
N SER A 83 0.36 5.33 8.40
CA SER A 83 0.46 4.52 9.63
C SER A 83 -0.84 4.53 10.46
N GLY A 84 -1.49 5.69 10.57
CA GLY A 84 -2.73 5.84 11.33
C GLY A 84 -3.89 4.94 10.88
N ARG A 85 -3.93 4.56 9.59
CA ARG A 85 -5.02 3.71 9.06
C ARG A 85 -4.92 2.26 9.55
N PHE A 86 -3.72 1.78 9.83
CA PHE A 86 -3.48 0.41 10.31
C PHE A 86 -3.66 0.26 11.82
N ARG A 87 -3.70 1.37 12.58
CA ARG A 87 -3.95 1.34 14.03
C ARG A 87 -5.42 1.11 14.39
N MET A 88 -6.34 1.38 13.45
CA MET A 88 -7.79 1.22 13.66
C MET A 88 -8.32 -0.15 13.24
N SER A 89 -7.48 -0.96 12.60
CA SER A 89 -7.83 -2.25 11.99
C SER A 89 -7.28 -3.46 12.76
N ASP A 90 -6.76 -3.25 13.97
CA ASP A 90 -6.34 -4.30 14.92
C ASP A 90 -7.41 -4.55 15.98
#